data_AF-A0A3C0FM00-F1
#
_entry.id   AF-A0A3C0FM00-F1
#
_cell.length_a   1.000
_cell.length_b   1.000
_cell.length_c   1.000
_cell.angle_alpha   90.00
_cell.angle_beta   90.00
_cell.angle_gamma   90.00
#
_symmetry.space_group_name_H-M   'P 1'
#
loop_
_entity.id
_entity.type
_entity.pdbx_description
1 polymer ?
#
loop_
_entity_poly.entity_id
_entity_poly.type
_entity_poly.pdbx_seq_one_letter_code
_entity_poly.pdbx_strand_id
1 'polypeptide(L)' 'MTIQFKDETFRGDFTYANSPSNIPRFPFPFPEDEYMYSTNIEPHHAARAGSPFENAFDVDEHYVAEMKDRALVLA' A
#
# COMPACT_ATOMS: atom_id res chain seq x y z
N MET A 1 -12.93 1.96 -14.10
CA MET A 1 -12.73 3.10 -13.20
C MET A 1 -11.24 3.44 -13.24
N THR A 2 -10.89 4.70 -13.45
CA THR A 2 -9.48 5.14 -13.53
C THR A 2 -9.02 5.55 -12.13
N ILE A 3 -7.88 5.04 -11.67
CA ILE A 3 -7.29 5.44 -10.38
C ILE A 3 -6.89 6.91 -10.46
N GLN A 4 -7.25 7.69 -9.43
CA GLN A 4 -6.78 9.07 -9.28
C GLN A 4 -5.52 9.06 -8.41
N PHE A 5 -4.37 9.39 -9.01
CA PHE A 5 -3.11 9.48 -8.27
C PHE A 5 -3.02 10.78 -7.47
N LYS A 6 -2.48 10.68 -6.26
CA LYS A 6 -2.22 11.80 -5.37
C LYS A 6 -0.83 12.38 -5.63
N ASP A 7 -0.68 13.66 -5.31
CA ASP A 7 0.62 14.34 -5.26
C ASP A 7 0.91 14.68 -3.80
N GLU A 8 1.89 13.99 -3.22
CA GLU A 8 2.21 14.07 -1.80
C GLU A 8 3.70 13.79 -1.54
N THR A 9 4.13 14.05 -0.30
CA THR A 9 5.52 14.00 0.12
C THR A 9 5.70 13.06 1.30
N PHE A 10 6.79 12.26 1.26
CA PHE A 10 7.17 11.31 2.31
C PHE A 10 8.33 11.83 3.18
N ARG A 11 8.74 13.08 2.97
CA ARG A 11 9.84 13.76 3.66
C ARG A 11 9.58 15.26 3.67
N GLY A 12 10.22 15.99 4.58
CA GLY A 12 10.06 17.45 4.68
C GLY A 12 8.74 17.83 5.35
N ASP A 13 7.74 18.21 4.55
CA ASP A 13 6.43 18.66 5.00
C ASP A 13 5.41 17.52 5.21
N PHE A 14 5.76 16.28 4.84
CA PHE A 14 5.01 15.05 5.14
C PHE A 14 3.51 15.14 4.82
N THR A 15 3.18 15.41 3.56
CA THR A 15 1.78 15.57 3.11
C THR A 15 1.08 14.23 2.83
N TYR A 16 1.75 13.09 2.99
CA TYR A 16 1.17 11.76 2.82
C TYR A 16 -0.09 11.55 3.68
N ALA A 17 -1.17 11.08 3.06
CA ALA A 17 -2.39 10.70 3.77
C ALA A 17 -3.21 9.67 2.99
N ASN A 18 -3.83 8.71 3.66
CA ASN A 18 -4.74 7.77 2.99
C ASN A 18 -6.09 8.43 2.69
N SER A 19 -6.62 8.22 1.48
CA SER A 19 -8.02 8.55 1.18
C SER A 19 -8.99 7.61 1.93
N PRO A 20 -10.25 8.02 2.13
CA PRO A 20 -11.28 7.14 2.68
C PRO A 20 -11.47 5.83 1.92
N SER A 21 -11.14 5.79 0.62
CA SER A 21 -11.15 4.57 -0.18
C SER A 21 -9.90 3.69 -0.02
N ASN A 22 -8.75 4.26 0.38
CA ASN A 22 -7.53 3.49 0.62
C ASN A 22 -7.47 2.91 2.04
N ILE A 23 -8.13 3.54 3.02
CA ILE A 23 -8.16 3.03 4.41
C ILE A 23 -8.69 1.57 4.50
N PRO A 24 -9.83 1.20 3.87
CA PRO A 24 -10.39 -0.16 4.00
C PRO A 24 -9.54 -1.27 3.36
N ARG A 25 -8.62 -0.91 2.46
CA ARG A 25 -7.73 -1.86 1.78
C ARG A 25 -6.36 -1.97 2.45
N PHE A 26 -6.10 -1.24 3.54
CA PHE A 26 -4.88 -1.38 4.33
C PHE A 26 -4.71 -2.84 4.80
N PRO A 27 -3.58 -3.51 4.50
CA PRO A 27 -3.37 -4.91 4.85
C PRO A 27 -3.03 -5.05 6.34
N PHE A 28 -4.05 -4.95 7.19
CA PHE A 28 -3.89 -5.05 8.63
C PHE A 28 -3.25 -6.41 9.01
N PRO A 29 -2.08 -6.42 9.69
CA PRO A 29 -1.24 -7.61 9.76
C PRO A 29 -1.47 -8.48 11.01
N PHE A 30 -2.43 -8.12 11.87
CA PHE A 30 -2.66 -8.79 13.15
C PHE A 30 -3.92 -9.68 13.09
N PRO A 31 -3.75 -11.01 12.98
CA PRO A 31 -4.89 -11.93 13.03
C PRO A 31 -5.38 -12.20 14.48
N GLU A 32 -4.56 -11.90 15.47
CA GLU A 32 -4.79 -12.12 16.90
C GLU A 32 -4.38 -10.87 17.71
N ASP A 33 -4.76 -10.81 18.98
CA ASP A 33 -4.47 -9.66 19.86
C ASP A 33 -2.99 -9.57 20.28
N GLU A 34 -2.24 -10.67 20.17
CA GLU A 34 -0.81 -10.73 20.44
C GLU A 34 -0.03 -11.11 19.19
N TYR A 35 1.14 -10.48 18.98
CA TYR A 35 2.00 -10.77 17.85
C TYR A 35 3.11 -11.77 18.25
N MET A 36 3.25 -12.84 17.46
CA MET A 36 4.34 -13.81 17.60
C MET A 36 4.89 -14.22 16.23
N TYR A 37 6.19 -14.41 16.13
CA TYR A 37 6.82 -14.88 14.89
C TYR A 37 6.36 -16.30 14.55
N SER A 38 6.15 -16.53 13.25
CA SER A 38 5.81 -17.84 12.69
C SER A 38 6.30 -17.92 11.24
N THR A 39 6.19 -19.10 10.62
CA THR A 39 6.30 -19.23 9.16
C THR A 39 4.95 -18.87 8.54
N ASN A 40 4.68 -17.57 8.37
CA ASN A 40 3.39 -17.02 7.93
C ASN A 40 3.26 -16.89 6.39
N ILE A 41 3.88 -17.79 5.63
CA ILE A 41 3.90 -17.74 4.16
C ILE A 41 2.69 -18.51 3.61
N GLU A 42 2.00 -17.91 2.64
CA GLU A 42 0.94 -18.52 1.85
C GLU A 42 1.22 -18.39 0.34
N PRO A 43 0.70 -19.30 -0.51
CA PRO A 43 0.77 -19.11 -1.96
C PRO A 43 0.01 -17.86 -2.40
N HIS A 44 0.58 -17.08 -3.32
CA HIS A 44 -0.13 -15.94 -3.90
C HIS A 44 -1.19 -16.41 -4.90
N HIS A 45 -2.45 -16.35 -4.49
CA HIS A 45 -3.61 -16.52 -5.35
C HIS A 45 -4.40 -15.22 -5.39
N ALA A 46 -4.87 -14.80 -6.58
CA ALA A 46 -5.73 -13.64 -6.71
C ALA A 46 -6.96 -13.78 -5.80
N ALA A 47 -7.11 -12.88 -4.84
CA ALA A 47 -8.15 -12.94 -3.82
C ALA A 47 -8.72 -11.55 -3.55
N ARG A 48 -9.99 -11.51 -3.10
CA ARG A 48 -10.66 -10.30 -2.58
C ARG A 48 -10.50 -9.08 -3.51
N ALA A 49 -11.33 -8.99 -4.55
CA ALA A 49 -11.31 -7.89 -5.52
C ALA A 49 -11.30 -6.51 -4.83
N GLY A 50 -10.45 -5.60 -5.30
CA GLY A 50 -10.19 -4.28 -4.74
C GLY A 50 -9.18 -4.24 -3.59
N SER A 51 -8.77 -5.40 -3.06
CA SER A 51 -7.75 -5.48 -2.02
C SER A 51 -6.33 -5.51 -2.61
N PRO A 52 -5.28 -5.33 -1.77
CA PRO A 52 -3.90 -5.49 -2.21
C PRO A 52 -3.54 -6.93 -2.64
N PHE A 53 -4.42 -7.90 -2.43
CA PHE A 53 -4.22 -9.32 -2.76
C PHE A 53 -4.86 -9.72 -4.10
N GLU A 54 -5.52 -8.79 -4.80
CA GLU A 54 -6.19 -9.09 -6.08
C GLU A 54 -5.17 -9.41 -7.17
N ASN A 55 -4.08 -8.64 -7.23
CA ASN A 55 -3.05 -8.73 -8.26
C ASN A 55 -1.70 -9.12 -7.65
N ALA A 56 -0.78 -9.65 -8.48
CA ALA A 56 0.58 -9.94 -8.04
C ALA A 56 1.39 -8.68 -7.68
N PHE A 57 1.01 -7.54 -8.24
CA PHE A 57 1.58 -6.23 -7.96
C PHE A 57 0.43 -5.26 -7.76
N ASP A 58 0.33 -4.68 -6.56
CA ASP A 58 -0.66 -3.66 -6.24
C ASP A 58 -0.14 -2.28 -6.65
N VAL A 59 -0.95 -1.53 -7.39
CA VAL A 59 -0.70 -0.13 -7.74
C VAL A 59 -1.85 0.68 -7.18
N ASP A 60 -1.56 1.59 -6.26
CA ASP A 60 -2.56 2.37 -5.54
C ASP A 60 -2.51 3.87 -5.87
N GLU A 61 -3.26 4.66 -5.11
CA GLU A 61 -3.35 6.12 -5.28
C GLU A 61 -2.00 6.85 -5.06
N HIS A 62 -1.03 6.22 -4.42
CA HIS A 62 0.26 6.80 -4.03
C HIS A 62 1.37 6.54 -5.05
N TYR A 63 1.14 5.68 -6.06
CA TYR A 63 2.17 5.22 -6.99
C TYR A 63 3.07 6.34 -7.55
N VAL A 64 2.47 7.43 -8.07
CA VAL A 64 3.24 8.53 -8.67
C VAL A 64 4.10 9.24 -7.63
N ALA A 65 3.57 9.47 -6.43
CA ALA A 65 4.30 10.11 -5.34
C ALA A 65 5.45 9.22 -4.85
N GLU A 66 5.23 7.90 -4.69
CA GLU A 66 6.27 6.96 -4.28
C GLU A 66 7.39 6.88 -5.33
N MET A 67 7.05 6.88 -6.64
CA MET A 67 8.07 6.89 -7.69
C MET A 67 8.91 8.17 -7.68
N LYS A 68 8.31 9.33 -7.41
CA LYS A 68 9.04 10.60 -7.22
C LYS A 68 9.98 10.51 -6.02
N ASP A 69 9.50 10.00 -4.88
CA ASP A 69 10.32 9.86 -3.67
C ASP A 69 11.49 8.89 -3.88
N ARG A 70 11.25 7.76 -4.55
CA ARG A 70 12.29 6.81 -4.96
C ARG A 70 13.35 7.45 -5.85
N ALA A 71 12.94 8.27 -6.83
CA ALA A 71 13.88 8.99 -7.68
C ALA A 71 14.78 9.95 -6.88
N LEU A 72 14.25 10.60 -5.84
CA LEU A 72 15.04 11.45 -4.94
C LEU A 72 16.04 10.64 -4.09
N VAL A 73 15.68 9.42 -3.67
CA VAL A 73 16.60 8.53 -2.91
C VAL A 73 17.76 8.05 -3.78
N LEU A 74 17.53 7.88 -5.09
CA LEU A 74 18.52 7.37 -6.04
C LEU A 74 19.40 8.46 -6.68
N ALA A 75 19.13 9.74 -6.42
CA ALA A 75 19.87 10.89 -6.95
C ALA A 75 21.18 11.13 -6.19
#